data_AF-A0A8S4ER73-F1
#
_entry.id   AF-A0A8S4ER73-F1
#
_cell.length_a   1.000
_cell.length_b   1.000
_cell.length_c   1.000
_cell.angle_alpha   90.00
_cell.angle_beta   90.00
_cell.angle_gamma   90.00
#
_symmetry.space_group_name_H-M   'P 1'
#
loop_
_entity.id
_entity.type
_entity.pdbx_description
1 polymer ?
#
loop_
_entity_poly.entity_id
_entity_poly.type
_entity_poly.pdbx_seq_one_letter_code
_entity_poly.pdbx_strand_id
1 'polypeptide(L)'
;MWPHGAYCPLTRRVFLHGGLLSQSEATQAPSAALHEYDIEERVWRPLPSANAPRYLHTATFVTPGVMLVFGGNAHNDSAAAAVSNPAGSKCYSGGAMLYDVRCQKWHDIPSPKGSARAAAAAVALPAVAPHSVLIHGGFDGRLRSDGLLYSAGRACDTITSSAACLHNARLGARACVWRDHACVPIEDVGYRSSFDRNVRACIEEPILDEHRCLSGDSCAACAAAGCAWCGACMSSAAYCPRHRHQMALSIEECGASSESAREACGRFHSCHACHKHTAATHSTDEVGPRLCYWDYETIKCRPANITEDVRSVSSSGACSAPCATYQACSNCTAEECIWCASAARCVDKNAYGASFPLGGCRAWSSSGGASTCAMWRPCAAHASCASCRSEPACGWCDDGGRGGRGACLPGGAAEPHAPHVCPAHRWHFTRCPLCQCNGHSVCAEGGGRCVQPCGGRAVGARCETCAPGHWGDPLNGGRCEREYLVGGRGAGGGGALRDLRPRPLGRPAERGALRA
;
A
#
# COMPACT_ATOMS: atom_id res chain seq x y z
N MET A 1 4.36 8.91 -1.59
CA MET A 1 5.38 7.94 -1.10
C MET A 1 5.10 7.70 0.38
N TRP A 2 5.21 6.46 0.87
CA TRP A 2 5.04 6.11 2.30
C TRP A 2 6.35 5.60 2.95
N PRO A 3 7.47 6.33 2.84
CA PRO A 3 8.69 5.96 3.56
C PRO A 3 8.53 6.25 5.05
N HIS A 4 9.31 5.58 5.90
CA HIS A 4 9.35 5.90 7.32
C HIS A 4 10.64 6.67 7.64
N GLY A 5 10.48 7.84 8.25
CA GLY A 5 11.57 8.69 8.71
C GLY A 5 11.87 8.45 10.19
N ALA A 6 13.15 8.44 10.57
CA ALA A 6 13.59 8.40 11.97
C ALA A 6 14.76 9.36 12.17
N TYR A 7 14.67 10.23 13.18
CA TYR A 7 15.77 11.12 13.56
C TYR A 7 16.77 10.38 14.45
N CYS A 8 18.06 10.47 14.13
CA CYS A 8 19.14 9.93 14.92
C CYS A 8 19.82 11.04 15.72
N PRO A 9 19.66 11.09 17.06
CA PRO A 9 20.33 12.10 17.89
C PRO A 9 21.86 12.01 17.84
N LEU A 10 22.41 10.80 17.68
CA LEU A 10 23.85 10.56 17.65
C LEU A 10 24.56 11.25 16.48
N THR A 11 23.92 11.24 15.29
CA THR A 11 24.47 11.83 14.07
C THR A 11 23.85 13.19 13.72
N ARG A 12 22.74 13.56 14.36
CA ARG A 12 21.88 14.71 14.02
C ARG A 12 21.34 14.65 12.58
N ARG A 13 21.06 13.44 12.09
CA ARG A 13 20.53 13.20 10.73
C ARG A 13 19.17 12.53 10.76
N VAL A 14 18.41 12.69 9.67
CA VAL A 14 17.15 11.98 9.46
C VAL A 14 17.40 10.80 8.53
N PHE A 15 17.00 9.61 8.94
CA PHE A 15 17.07 8.39 8.12
C PHE A 15 15.71 8.11 7.53
N LEU A 16 15.65 7.87 6.22
CA LEU A 16 14.43 7.60 5.47
C LEU A 16 14.53 6.23 4.80
N HIS A 17 13.71 5.28 5.25
CA HIS A 17 13.71 3.91 4.75
C HIS A 17 12.45 3.57 3.97
N GLY A 18 12.64 2.87 2.85
CA GLY A 18 11.62 2.13 2.12
C GLY A 18 10.48 2.99 1.60
N GLY A 19 9.26 2.46 1.70
CA GLY A 19 8.04 3.09 1.22
C GLY A 19 7.63 2.67 -0.18
N LEU A 20 6.45 3.14 -0.60
CA LEU A 20 5.90 2.84 -1.91
C LEU A 20 6.30 3.95 -2.90
N LEU A 21 7.12 3.60 -3.89
CA LEU A 21 7.66 4.48 -4.92
C LEU A 21 6.83 4.35 -6.19
N SER A 22 6.53 5.49 -6.83
CA SER A 22 5.97 5.50 -8.17
C SER A 22 7.10 5.18 -9.18
N GLN A 23 6.90 4.18 -10.02
CA GLN A 23 7.87 3.74 -11.04
C GLN A 23 7.50 4.21 -12.44
N SER A 24 6.22 4.46 -12.66
CA SER A 24 5.67 5.03 -13.89
C SER A 24 4.33 5.70 -13.59
N GLU A 25 3.69 6.21 -14.63
CA GLU A 25 2.34 6.78 -14.62
C GLU A 25 1.28 5.76 -14.19
N ALA A 26 1.54 4.47 -14.41
CA ALA A 26 0.61 3.39 -14.10
C ALA A 26 1.04 2.49 -12.93
N THR A 27 2.33 2.46 -12.57
CA THR A 27 2.87 1.47 -11.63
C THR A 27 3.60 2.08 -10.44
N GLN A 28 3.58 1.34 -9.33
CA GLN A 28 4.32 1.64 -8.11
C GLN A 28 4.93 0.35 -7.56
N ALA A 29 5.97 0.46 -6.74
CA ALA A 29 6.63 -0.68 -6.11
C ALA A 29 7.19 -0.31 -4.73
N PRO A 30 7.25 -1.27 -3.78
CA PRO A 30 7.90 -1.05 -2.50
C PRO A 30 9.42 -0.89 -2.69
N SER A 31 10.03 -0.04 -1.89
CA SER A 31 11.47 0.24 -1.91
C SER A 31 12.19 -0.42 -0.75
N ALA A 32 13.44 -0.83 -0.98
CA ALA A 32 14.38 -1.25 0.05
C ALA A 32 15.40 -0.16 0.40
N ALA A 33 15.36 0.98 -0.31
CA ALA A 33 16.37 2.02 -0.20
C ALA A 33 16.39 2.65 1.20
N LEU A 34 17.57 3.10 1.60
CA LEU A 34 17.80 3.90 2.78
C LEU A 34 18.53 5.17 2.35
N HIS A 35 18.05 6.31 2.83
CA HIS A 35 18.74 7.58 2.65
C HIS A 35 18.95 8.22 4.01
N GLU A 36 20.05 8.92 4.18
CA GLU A 36 20.21 9.89 5.26
C GLU A 36 20.09 11.31 4.73
N TYR A 37 19.53 12.18 5.53
CA TYR A 37 19.51 13.62 5.30
C TYR A 37 20.35 14.31 6.37
N ASP A 38 21.41 14.97 5.93
CA ASP A 38 22.19 15.84 6.77
C ASP A 38 21.48 17.19 6.90
N ILE A 39 21.09 17.56 8.12
CA ILE A 39 20.29 18.76 8.38
C ILE A 39 21.13 20.04 8.19
N GLU A 40 22.42 19.98 8.51
CA GLU A 40 23.31 21.14 8.45
C GLU A 40 23.74 21.40 7.01
N GLU A 41 24.16 20.36 6.28
CA GLU A 41 24.56 20.46 4.88
C GLU A 41 23.35 20.53 3.92
N ARG A 42 22.17 20.12 4.39
CA ARG A 42 20.92 20.01 3.60
C ARG A 42 21.04 19.06 2.41
N VAL A 43 21.83 18.02 2.56
CA VAL A 43 22.13 17.03 1.52
C VAL A 43 21.51 15.68 1.86
N TRP A 44 20.87 15.06 0.87
CA TRP A 44 20.48 13.65 0.92
C TRP A 44 21.65 12.78 0.48
N ARG A 45 21.91 11.69 1.19
CA ARG A 45 22.93 10.70 0.84
C ARG A 45 22.34 9.30 0.82
N PRO A 46 22.54 8.51 -0.26
CA PRO A 46 22.10 7.13 -0.31
C PRO A 46 22.99 6.24 0.58
N LEU A 47 22.33 5.36 1.34
CA LEU A 47 22.96 4.37 2.21
C LEU A 47 22.68 2.95 1.68
N PRO A 48 23.38 1.92 2.19
CA PRO A 48 23.12 0.53 1.80
C PRO A 48 21.64 0.16 1.98
N SER A 49 21.05 -0.41 0.95
CA SER A 49 19.63 -0.83 0.96
C SER A 49 19.42 -2.05 1.86
N ALA A 50 18.22 -2.19 2.41
CA ALA A 50 17.84 -3.38 3.17
C ALA A 50 17.69 -4.60 2.25
N ASN A 51 17.69 -5.80 2.83
CA ASN A 51 17.55 -7.05 2.08
C ASN A 51 16.15 -7.21 1.43
N ALA A 52 15.13 -6.56 1.97
CA ALA A 52 13.75 -6.70 1.51
C ALA A 52 13.02 -5.35 1.45
N PRO A 53 12.39 -5.01 0.32
CA PRO A 53 11.61 -3.79 0.18
C PRO A 53 10.34 -3.85 1.02
N ARG A 54 9.90 -2.70 1.54
CA ARG A 54 8.69 -2.62 2.37
C ARG A 54 8.11 -1.22 2.46
N TYR A 55 6.80 -1.13 2.67
CA TYR A 55 6.08 0.11 2.96
C TYR A 55 5.10 -0.10 4.13
N LEU A 56 4.61 0.98 4.75
CA LEU A 56 3.80 0.92 5.99
C LEU A 56 4.47 0.14 7.14
N HIS A 57 5.80 0.06 7.12
CA HIS A 57 6.57 -0.44 8.24
C HIS A 57 6.75 0.69 9.26
N THR A 58 7.25 0.36 10.44
CA THR A 58 7.67 1.37 11.41
C THR A 58 9.18 1.37 11.51
N ALA A 59 9.78 2.56 11.64
CA ALA A 59 11.21 2.72 11.87
C ALA A 59 11.46 3.67 13.05
N THR A 60 12.25 3.26 14.03
CA THR A 60 12.60 4.10 15.18
C THR A 60 13.93 3.68 15.78
N PHE A 61 14.65 4.60 16.42
CA PHE A 61 15.90 4.29 17.10
C PHE A 61 15.62 3.64 18.45
N VAL A 62 16.13 2.42 18.65
CA VAL A 62 16.03 1.70 19.94
C VAL A 62 17.13 2.16 20.90
N THR A 63 18.33 2.39 20.37
CA THR A 63 19.45 3.05 21.06
C THR A 63 20.07 4.09 20.14
N PRO A 64 20.87 5.03 20.66
CA PRO A 64 21.72 5.87 19.81
C PRO A 64 22.50 5.00 18.81
N GLY A 65 22.40 5.32 17.52
CA GLY A 65 23.11 4.62 16.45
C GLY A 65 22.52 3.29 15.97
N VAL A 66 21.45 2.77 16.58
CA VAL A 66 20.78 1.54 16.12
C VAL A 66 19.30 1.78 15.83
N MET A 67 18.92 1.69 14.56
CA MET A 67 17.54 1.85 14.11
C MET A 67 16.84 0.49 14.01
N LEU A 68 15.69 0.35 14.65
CA LEU A 68 14.79 -0.79 14.49
C LEU A 68 13.78 -0.48 13.39
N VAL A 69 13.69 -1.37 12.40
CA VAL A 69 12.65 -1.40 11.37
C VAL A 69 11.81 -2.65 11.58
N PHE A 70 10.49 -2.50 11.65
CA PHE A 70 9.60 -3.60 11.92
C PHE A 70 8.38 -3.64 11.00
N GLY A 71 8.04 -4.86 10.59
CA GLY A 71 6.79 -5.17 9.90
C GLY A 71 6.67 -4.50 8.53
N GLY A 72 5.44 -4.08 8.21
CA GLY A 72 5.09 -3.49 6.93
C GLY A 72 4.62 -4.51 5.91
N ASN A 73 4.34 -4.01 4.71
CA ASN A 73 3.93 -4.79 3.56
C ASN A 73 5.11 -4.86 2.57
N ALA A 74 5.49 -6.07 2.17
CA ALA A 74 6.56 -6.35 1.22
C ALA A 74 6.04 -6.76 -0.17
N HIS A 75 4.72 -6.86 -0.33
CA HIS A 75 4.05 -7.23 -1.56
C HIS A 75 3.80 -6.00 -2.45
N ASN A 76 3.91 -6.17 -3.77
CA ASN A 76 3.51 -5.16 -4.74
C ASN A 76 2.15 -5.53 -5.33
N ASP A 77 1.09 -4.88 -4.85
CA ASP A 77 -0.29 -5.15 -5.30
C ASP A 77 -0.53 -4.80 -6.78
N SER A 78 0.37 -4.05 -7.41
CA SER A 78 0.30 -3.65 -8.83
C SER A 78 0.79 -4.72 -9.80
N ALA A 79 1.58 -5.70 -9.33
CA ALA A 79 1.85 -6.89 -10.09
C ALA A 79 0.65 -7.81 -9.88
N ALA A 80 -0.17 -8.00 -10.93
CA ALA A 80 -1.20 -9.03 -10.94
C ALA A 80 -0.60 -10.28 -10.32
N ALA A 81 -1.07 -10.64 -9.11
CA ALA A 81 -0.57 -11.77 -8.37
C ALA A 81 -0.55 -12.95 -9.36
N ALA A 82 0.65 -13.40 -9.72
CA ALA A 82 0.81 -14.48 -10.65
C ALA A 82 -0.05 -15.62 -10.10
N VAL A 83 -1.06 -15.98 -10.88
CA VAL A 83 -2.15 -16.92 -10.60
C VAL A 83 -1.63 -18.32 -10.20
N SER A 84 -0.31 -18.52 -10.21
CA SER A 84 0.39 -19.75 -9.91
C SER A 84 0.63 -20.03 -8.42
N ASN A 85 0.59 -19.05 -7.50
CA ASN A 85 0.70 -19.37 -6.05
C ASN A 85 0.10 -18.30 -5.10
N PRO A 86 -1.22 -18.26 -4.90
CA PRO A 86 -1.88 -17.34 -3.97
C PRO A 86 -1.54 -17.58 -2.49
N ALA A 87 -0.96 -18.74 -2.13
CA ALA A 87 -0.66 -19.12 -0.74
C ALA A 87 0.78 -18.77 -0.30
N GLY A 88 1.65 -18.35 -1.22
CA GLY A 88 3.07 -18.07 -0.97
C GLY A 88 3.42 -16.60 -0.70
N SER A 89 2.57 -15.64 -1.12
CA SER A 89 2.83 -14.22 -0.89
C SER A 89 2.34 -13.79 0.49
N LYS A 90 3.26 -13.50 1.41
CA LYS A 90 2.93 -12.91 2.71
C LYS A 90 2.65 -11.41 2.51
N CYS A 91 1.38 -11.00 2.57
CA CYS A 91 0.98 -9.59 2.47
C CYS A 91 1.56 -8.72 3.60
N TYR A 92 1.72 -9.29 4.81
CA TYR A 92 2.26 -8.58 5.96
C TYR A 92 3.51 -9.28 6.48
N SER A 93 4.56 -8.50 6.71
CA SER A 93 5.79 -8.98 7.29
C SER A 93 5.72 -8.91 8.82
N GLY A 94 6.26 -9.94 9.47
CA GLY A 94 6.65 -9.88 10.89
C GLY A 94 8.15 -9.74 11.06
N GLY A 95 8.90 -9.52 9.98
CA GLY A 95 10.35 -9.41 10.02
C GLY A 95 10.79 -8.09 10.62
N ALA A 96 11.65 -8.17 11.64
CA ALA A 96 12.37 -7.04 12.22
C ALA A 96 13.79 -6.99 11.66
N MET A 97 14.30 -5.78 11.48
CA MET A 97 15.66 -5.51 11.04
C MET A 97 16.26 -4.41 11.91
N LEU A 98 17.55 -4.54 12.20
CA LEU A 98 18.35 -3.48 12.81
C LEU A 98 19.25 -2.88 11.74
N TYR A 99 19.40 -1.55 11.76
CA TYR A 99 20.42 -0.85 11.01
C TYR A 99 21.42 -0.23 11.97
N ASP A 100 22.68 -0.66 11.85
CA ASP A 100 23.81 -0.04 12.54
C ASP A 100 24.30 1.16 11.72
N VAL A 101 24.11 2.36 12.26
CA VAL A 101 24.47 3.61 11.60
C VAL A 101 25.98 3.74 11.41
N ARG A 102 26.79 3.35 12.39
CA ARG A 102 28.25 3.53 12.35
C ARG A 102 28.90 2.54 11.38
N CYS A 103 28.38 1.33 11.31
CA CYS A 103 28.91 0.29 10.42
C CYS A 103 28.17 0.21 9.08
N GLN A 104 27.11 1.00 8.87
CA GLN A 104 26.25 1.01 7.69
C GLN A 104 25.74 -0.39 7.29
N LYS A 105 25.38 -1.21 8.29
CA LYS A 105 24.99 -2.62 8.06
C LYS A 105 23.58 -2.91 8.54
N TRP A 106 22.87 -3.70 7.74
CA TRP A 106 21.57 -4.27 8.10
C TRP A 106 21.74 -5.64 8.77
N HIS A 107 20.89 -5.90 9.74
CA HIS A 107 20.82 -7.16 10.47
C HIS A 107 19.37 -7.61 10.61
N ASP A 108 19.00 -8.73 10.00
CA ASP A 108 17.71 -9.36 10.26
C ASP A 108 17.71 -9.95 11.67
N ILE A 109 16.65 -9.66 12.44
CA ILE A 109 16.47 -10.22 13.79
C ILE A 109 15.18 -11.05 13.88
N PRO A 110 15.18 -12.13 14.69
CA PRO A 110 13.98 -12.93 14.90
C PRO A 110 12.84 -12.09 15.48
N SER A 111 11.61 -12.44 15.12
CA SER A 111 10.42 -11.81 15.69
C SER A 111 9.44 -12.87 16.16
N PRO A 112 8.60 -12.57 17.17
CA PRO A 112 7.63 -13.53 17.70
C PRO A 112 6.71 -14.07 16.60
N LYS A 113 6.31 -15.35 16.71
CA LYS A 113 5.30 -15.91 15.79
C LYS A 113 3.99 -15.13 15.94
N GLY A 114 3.31 -14.86 14.82
CA GLY A 114 2.07 -14.09 14.81
C GLY A 114 2.25 -12.57 15.01
N SER A 115 3.48 -12.06 14.89
CA SER A 115 3.77 -10.63 14.99
C SER A 115 3.55 -9.84 13.70
N ALA A 116 3.29 -10.52 12.57
CA ALA A 116 3.15 -9.89 11.26
C ALA A 116 2.08 -8.81 11.25
N ARG A 117 2.43 -7.60 10.79
CA ARG A 117 1.53 -6.44 10.73
C ARG A 117 2.12 -5.32 9.89
N ALA A 118 1.26 -4.54 9.26
CA ALA A 118 1.59 -3.24 8.68
C ALA A 118 0.92 -2.10 9.47
N ALA A 119 1.38 -0.87 9.23
CA ALA A 119 0.86 0.37 9.81
C ALA A 119 0.78 0.36 11.35
N ALA A 120 1.72 -0.34 12.00
CA ALA A 120 1.85 -0.26 13.45
C ALA A 120 2.49 1.07 13.87
N ALA A 121 2.11 1.57 15.02
CA ALA A 121 2.79 2.70 15.64
C ALA A 121 3.97 2.19 16.46
N ALA A 122 5.09 2.91 16.49
CA ALA A 122 6.21 2.59 17.36
C ALA A 122 6.64 3.83 18.14
N VAL A 123 7.00 3.62 19.40
CA VAL A 123 7.42 4.67 20.31
C VAL A 123 8.59 4.16 21.16
N ALA A 124 9.66 4.96 21.23
CA ALA A 124 10.75 4.71 22.16
C ALA A 124 10.29 5.06 23.59
N LEU A 125 10.69 4.28 24.59
CA LEU A 125 10.23 4.40 25.97
C LEU A 125 11.33 4.83 26.96
N PRO A 126 12.08 5.93 26.72
CA PRO A 126 13.28 6.25 27.48
C PRO A 126 13.04 6.45 28.99
N ALA A 127 11.86 6.93 29.39
CA ALA A 127 11.53 7.23 30.79
C ALA A 127 11.07 6.01 31.62
N VAL A 128 10.55 4.97 30.97
CA VAL A 128 9.91 3.83 31.65
C VAL A 128 10.68 2.54 31.44
N ALA A 129 11.23 2.35 30.23
CA ALA A 129 12.04 1.20 29.85
C ALA A 129 13.15 1.71 28.92
N PRO A 130 14.27 2.22 29.48
CA PRO A 130 15.36 2.78 28.68
C PRO A 130 15.84 1.76 27.65
N HIS A 131 16.21 2.25 26.47
CA HIS A 131 16.65 1.43 25.34
C HIS A 131 15.60 0.40 24.88
N SER A 132 14.31 0.75 24.99
CA SER A 132 13.21 -0.09 24.53
C SER A 132 12.24 0.66 23.63
N VAL A 133 11.61 -0.07 22.73
CA VAL A 133 10.60 0.41 21.80
C VAL A 133 9.33 -0.42 21.96
N LEU A 134 8.20 0.24 22.17
CA LEU A 134 6.88 -0.37 22.09
C LEU A 134 6.33 -0.18 20.68
N ILE A 135 5.99 -1.28 20.03
CA ILE A 135 5.25 -1.32 18.78
C ILE A 135 3.82 -1.71 19.11
N HIS A 136 2.85 -0.86 18.79
CA HIS A 136 1.46 -1.06 19.16
C HIS A 136 0.53 -1.08 17.95
N GLY A 137 -0.46 -1.97 18.00
CA GLY A 137 -1.52 -2.06 17.01
C GLY A 137 -1.03 -2.54 15.65
N GLY A 138 -1.55 -1.94 14.58
CA GLY A 138 -1.29 -2.34 13.20
C GLY A 138 -2.40 -3.21 12.60
N PHE A 139 -2.14 -3.74 11.41
CA PHE A 139 -3.10 -4.50 10.61
C PHE A 139 -2.45 -5.71 9.94
N ASP A 140 -3.10 -6.87 10.06
CA ASP A 140 -2.68 -8.14 9.44
C ASP A 140 -3.80 -8.78 8.60
N GLY A 141 -4.80 -7.97 8.23
CA GLY A 141 -6.14 -8.44 7.82
C GLY A 141 -7.19 -8.21 8.91
N ARG A 142 -6.75 -8.05 10.16
CA ARG A 142 -7.56 -7.55 11.29
C ARG A 142 -6.82 -6.41 11.97
N LEU A 143 -7.58 -5.46 12.51
CA LEU A 143 -6.98 -4.45 13.39
C LEU A 143 -6.44 -5.15 14.63
N ARG A 144 -5.19 -4.83 14.95
CA ARG A 144 -4.47 -5.32 16.11
C ARG A 144 -4.60 -4.31 17.25
N SER A 145 -4.67 -4.80 18.48
CA SER A 145 -4.65 -3.99 19.71
C SER A 145 -3.61 -4.48 20.71
N ASP A 146 -2.78 -5.45 20.31
CA ASP A 146 -1.65 -5.92 21.09
C ASP A 146 -0.41 -5.06 20.84
N GLY A 147 0.56 -5.20 21.74
CA GLY A 147 1.87 -4.55 21.63
C GLY A 147 3.01 -5.56 21.62
N LEU A 148 4.12 -5.17 20.99
CA LEU A 148 5.41 -5.84 21.03
C LEU A 148 6.42 -4.91 21.68
N LEU A 149 7.13 -5.41 22.69
CA LEU A 149 8.22 -4.67 23.33
C LEU A 149 9.56 -5.21 22.81
N TYR A 150 10.33 -4.35 22.16
CA TYR A 150 11.72 -4.63 21.77
C TYR A 150 12.64 -3.91 22.73
N SER A 151 13.40 -4.65 23.51
CA SER A 151 14.38 -4.10 24.46
C SER A 151 15.79 -4.42 24.00
N ALA A 152 16.68 -3.43 24.08
CA ALA A 152 18.10 -3.66 23.89
C ALA A 152 18.63 -4.66 24.93
N GLY A 153 19.64 -5.42 24.51
CA GLY A 153 20.29 -6.44 25.31
C GLY A 153 21.34 -5.87 26.26
N ARG A 154 22.48 -6.56 26.36
CA ARG A 154 23.54 -6.24 27.33
C ARG A 154 24.08 -4.82 27.14
N ALA A 155 24.30 -4.14 28.25
CA ALA A 155 25.01 -2.87 28.29
C ALA A 155 26.49 -3.04 27.93
N CYS A 156 27.08 -2.05 27.25
CA CYS A 156 28.42 -2.17 26.69
C CYS A 156 29.48 -2.43 27.76
N ASP A 157 29.38 -1.75 28.91
CA ASP A 157 30.25 -1.87 30.08
C ASP A 157 30.31 -3.28 30.69
N THR A 158 29.26 -4.09 30.49
CA THR A 158 29.23 -5.49 30.94
C THR A 158 29.97 -6.46 30.01
N ILE A 159 30.43 -5.98 28.85
CA ILE A 159 31.05 -6.81 27.80
C ILE A 159 32.58 -6.69 27.89
N THR A 160 33.24 -7.81 28.18
CA THR A 160 34.70 -7.88 28.36
C THR A 160 35.46 -8.35 27.12
N SER A 161 34.76 -8.83 26.09
CA SER A 161 35.37 -9.30 24.85
C SER A 161 35.22 -8.26 23.74
N SER A 162 36.33 -7.93 23.08
CA SER A 162 36.34 -7.03 21.93
C SER A 162 35.39 -7.49 20.82
N ALA A 163 35.41 -8.79 20.48
CA ALA A 163 34.53 -9.32 19.44
C ALA A 163 33.04 -9.20 19.83
N ALA A 164 32.70 -9.51 21.09
CA ALA A 164 31.33 -9.38 21.57
C ALA A 164 30.86 -7.91 21.59
N CYS A 165 31.77 -6.98 21.92
CA CYS A 165 31.50 -5.54 21.90
C CYS A 165 31.09 -5.08 20.50
N LEU A 166 31.89 -5.43 19.48
CA LEU A 166 31.66 -5.04 18.08
C LEU A 166 30.43 -5.73 17.46
N HIS A 167 29.97 -6.86 18.03
CA HIS A 167 28.74 -7.54 17.59
C HIS A 167 27.47 -7.05 18.31
N ASN A 168 27.59 -6.18 19.32
CA ASN A 168 26.46 -5.86 20.19
C ASN A 168 25.35 -5.06 19.47
N ALA A 169 25.68 -4.31 18.42
CA ALA A 169 24.67 -3.65 17.60
C ALA A 169 23.72 -4.66 16.93
N ARG A 170 24.25 -5.80 16.47
CA ARG A 170 23.48 -6.90 15.88
C ARG A 170 22.73 -7.72 16.92
N LEU A 171 23.40 -8.11 17.99
CA LEU A 171 22.89 -9.12 18.93
C LEU A 171 22.11 -8.51 20.11
N GLY A 172 22.48 -7.31 20.52
CA GLY A 172 21.89 -6.58 21.64
C GLY A 172 21.20 -5.28 21.24
N ALA A 173 21.12 -4.97 19.94
CA ALA A 173 20.53 -3.72 19.44
C ALA A 173 21.11 -2.45 20.12
N ARG A 174 22.38 -2.51 20.55
CA ARG A 174 23.08 -1.41 21.20
C ARG A 174 24.47 -1.24 20.60
N ALA A 175 24.71 -0.07 20.01
CA ALA A 175 26.00 0.26 19.41
C ALA A 175 27.06 0.51 20.49
N CYS A 176 28.12 -0.28 20.46
CA CYS A 176 29.25 -0.16 21.38
C CYS A 176 30.55 0.01 20.58
N VAL A 177 31.54 0.61 21.22
CA VAL A 177 32.88 0.75 20.68
C VAL A 177 33.90 0.16 21.65
N TRP A 178 34.93 -0.47 21.10
CA TRP A 178 36.06 -0.98 21.85
C TRP A 178 37.17 0.07 21.86
N ARG A 179 37.48 0.60 23.05
CA ARG A 179 38.48 1.64 23.28
C ARG A 179 39.22 1.34 24.58
N ASP A 180 40.55 1.43 24.56
CA ASP A 180 41.40 1.24 25.73
C ASP A 180 41.12 -0.07 26.50
N HIS A 181 40.95 -1.18 25.76
CA HIS A 181 40.62 -2.51 26.29
C HIS A 181 39.27 -2.61 27.04
N ALA A 182 38.40 -1.61 26.89
CA ALA A 182 37.06 -1.61 27.43
C ALA A 182 36.01 -1.49 26.31
N CYS A 183 34.83 -2.06 26.56
CA CYS A 183 33.66 -1.84 25.73
C CYS A 183 32.83 -0.70 26.32
N VAL A 184 32.64 0.36 25.54
CA VAL A 184 31.91 1.55 25.97
C VAL A 184 30.79 1.88 24.99
N PRO A 185 29.69 2.51 25.42
CA PRO A 185 28.64 2.96 24.52
C PRO A 185 29.14 3.97 23.49
N ILE A 186 28.65 3.91 22.26
CA ILE A 186 29.07 4.85 21.20
C ILE A 186 28.66 6.29 21.52
N GLU A 187 27.56 6.48 22.24
CA GLU A 187 27.06 7.79 22.66
C GLU A 187 28.06 8.53 23.57
N ASP A 188 28.83 7.81 24.39
CA ASP A 188 29.82 8.38 25.30
C ASP A 188 31.11 8.79 24.58
N VAL A 189 31.37 8.21 23.41
CA VAL A 189 32.52 8.56 22.56
C VAL A 189 32.13 9.63 21.54
N GLY A 190 30.88 9.62 21.07
CA GLY A 190 30.38 10.48 20.01
C GLY A 190 30.65 9.93 18.62
N TYR A 191 29.78 10.27 17.67
CA TYR A 191 29.84 9.74 16.30
C TYR A 191 31.17 10.04 15.60
N ARG A 192 31.65 11.29 15.67
CA ARG A 192 32.87 11.72 14.96
C ARG A 192 34.12 11.01 15.49
N SER A 193 34.27 10.92 16.81
CA SER A 193 35.41 10.26 17.46
C SER A 193 35.35 8.73 17.38
N SER A 194 34.20 8.15 17.01
CA SER A 194 34.12 6.71 16.72
C SER A 194 34.88 6.27 15.46
N PHE A 195 35.44 7.21 14.69
CA PHE A 195 36.32 6.96 13.55
C PHE A 195 37.81 7.15 13.88
N ASP A 196 38.16 7.49 15.13
CA ASP A 196 39.55 7.65 15.55
C ASP A 196 40.29 6.31 15.52
N ARG A 197 41.59 6.33 15.20
CA ARG A 197 42.40 5.11 14.96
C ARG A 197 42.50 4.16 16.16
N ASN A 198 42.33 4.67 17.38
CA ASN A 198 42.36 3.90 18.63
C ASN A 198 40.97 3.40 19.05
N VAL A 199 39.92 3.69 18.29
CA VAL A 199 38.54 3.26 18.55
C VAL A 199 38.15 2.25 17.49
N ARG A 200 37.66 1.09 17.94
CA ARG A 200 37.06 0.10 17.03
C ARG A 200 35.56 0.08 17.27
N ALA A 201 34.79 0.50 16.28
CA ALA A 201 33.33 0.44 16.33
C ALA A 201 32.78 -0.74 15.51
N CYS A 202 33.48 -1.08 14.42
CA CYS A 202 33.05 -2.11 13.48
C CYS A 202 34.08 -3.24 13.40
N ILE A 203 33.60 -4.45 13.11
CA ILE A 203 34.47 -5.58 12.75
C ILE A 203 35.10 -5.33 11.38
N GLU A 204 34.26 -4.91 10.45
CA GLU A 204 34.63 -4.47 9.12
C GLU A 204 34.17 -3.02 9.00
N GLU A 205 35.12 -2.11 8.77
CA GLU A 205 34.77 -0.71 8.51
C GLU A 205 33.94 -0.61 7.22
N PRO A 206 32.96 0.30 7.17
CA PRO A 206 32.12 0.47 5.99
C PRO A 206 32.98 0.93 4.82
N ILE A 207 32.97 0.15 3.73
CA ILE A 207 33.60 0.50 2.47
C ILE A 207 32.52 1.04 1.53
N LEU A 208 32.86 2.05 0.73
CA LEU A 208 31.99 2.54 -0.32
C LEU A 208 31.80 1.44 -1.38
N ASP A 209 30.65 0.76 -1.33
CA ASP A 209 30.24 -0.17 -2.39
C ASP A 209 30.29 0.47 -3.78
N GLU A 210 31.11 -0.08 -4.69
CA GLU A 210 31.27 0.44 -6.04
C GLU A 210 29.96 0.42 -6.84
N HIS A 211 29.09 -0.57 -6.60
CA HIS A 211 27.79 -0.65 -7.27
C HIS A 211 26.88 0.52 -6.93
N ARG A 212 27.02 1.12 -5.74
CA ARG A 212 26.28 2.31 -5.34
C ARG A 212 26.70 3.53 -6.17
N CYS A 213 27.99 3.65 -6.48
CA CYS A 213 28.47 4.71 -7.37
C CYS A 213 27.97 4.51 -8.80
N LEU A 214 27.97 3.27 -9.31
CA LEU A 214 27.48 2.96 -10.65
C LEU A 214 25.99 3.31 -10.87
N SER A 215 25.21 3.44 -9.78
CA SER A 215 23.80 3.86 -9.83
C SER A 215 23.60 5.38 -9.95
N GLY A 216 24.65 6.18 -9.73
CA GLY A 216 24.61 7.63 -9.85
C GLY A 216 24.54 8.05 -11.31
N ASP A 217 23.38 8.53 -11.73
CA ASP A 217 23.07 8.98 -13.09
C ASP A 217 23.44 10.45 -13.34
N SER A 218 23.51 11.24 -12.28
CA SER A 218 23.87 12.66 -12.28
C SER A 218 25.06 12.97 -11.38
N CYS A 219 25.72 14.11 -11.61
CA CYS A 219 26.85 14.53 -10.78
C CYS A 219 26.43 14.70 -9.32
N ALA A 220 25.27 15.36 -9.08
CA ALA A 220 24.76 15.56 -7.73
C ALA A 220 24.43 14.23 -7.03
N ALA A 221 23.80 13.27 -7.72
CA ALA A 221 23.54 11.94 -7.15
C ALA A 221 24.83 11.17 -6.86
N CYS A 222 25.83 11.29 -7.73
CA CYS A 222 27.15 10.67 -7.54
C CYS A 222 27.90 11.25 -6.34
N ALA A 223 28.01 12.57 -6.27
CA ALA A 223 28.68 13.26 -5.18
C ALA A 223 27.94 13.05 -3.84
N ALA A 224 26.60 13.04 -3.86
CA ALA A 224 25.76 12.68 -2.72
C ALA A 224 26.06 11.27 -2.18
N ALA A 225 26.39 10.32 -3.06
CA ALA A 225 26.78 8.96 -2.68
C ALA A 225 28.21 8.87 -2.10
N GLY A 226 28.96 9.97 -2.07
CA GLY A 226 30.37 10.01 -1.65
C GLY A 226 31.33 9.48 -2.71
N CYS A 227 30.90 9.47 -3.97
CA CYS A 227 31.65 8.98 -5.12
C CYS A 227 32.28 10.15 -5.89
N ALA A 228 33.20 9.86 -6.81
CA ALA A 228 33.81 10.87 -7.68
C ALA A 228 33.10 10.92 -9.04
N TRP A 229 32.61 12.09 -9.43
CA TRP A 229 32.06 12.31 -10.76
C TRP A 229 33.16 12.79 -11.71
N CYS A 230 33.22 12.27 -12.93
CA CYS A 230 34.08 12.79 -14.00
C CYS A 230 33.51 12.54 -15.41
N GLY A 231 32.20 12.78 -15.55
CA GLY A 231 31.38 12.43 -16.73
C GLY A 231 30.68 11.07 -16.60
N ALA A 232 31.15 10.24 -15.67
CA ALA A 232 30.47 9.06 -15.13
C ALA A 232 30.77 8.98 -13.63
N CYS A 233 29.92 8.30 -12.87
CA CYS A 233 30.11 8.14 -11.44
C CYS A 233 31.08 6.99 -11.11
N MET A 234 32.15 7.30 -10.37
CA MET A 234 33.23 6.38 -10.04
C MET A 234 33.39 6.22 -8.52
N SER A 235 33.78 5.03 -8.08
CA SER A 235 34.04 4.73 -6.65
C SER A 235 35.20 5.52 -6.04
N SER A 236 36.10 6.05 -6.88
CA SER A 236 37.26 6.81 -6.45
C SER A 236 37.72 7.79 -7.53
N ALA A 237 38.24 8.94 -7.10
CA ALA A 237 38.90 9.92 -7.97
C ALA A 237 40.08 9.33 -8.76
N ALA A 238 40.70 8.26 -8.26
CA ALA A 238 41.78 7.56 -8.95
C ALA A 238 41.33 6.95 -10.30
N TYR A 239 40.04 6.59 -10.41
CA TYR A 239 39.45 6.05 -11.63
C TYR A 239 39.03 7.13 -12.64
N CYS A 240 39.37 8.41 -12.39
CA CYS A 240 39.10 9.54 -13.28
C CYS A 240 40.37 10.10 -13.98
N PRO A 241 41.19 9.29 -14.68
CA PRO A 241 42.47 9.77 -15.21
C PRO A 241 42.34 10.70 -16.42
N ARG A 242 41.25 10.62 -17.21
CA ARG A 242 41.10 11.36 -18.48
C ARG A 242 40.32 12.68 -18.40
N HIS A 243 39.61 12.94 -17.30
CA HIS A 243 38.71 14.11 -17.16
C HIS A 243 38.83 14.80 -15.78
N ARG A 244 40.06 14.97 -15.28
CA ARG A 244 40.31 15.62 -13.97
C ARG A 244 39.74 17.05 -13.87
N HIS A 245 39.59 17.74 -14.98
CA HIS A 245 39.08 19.12 -15.07
C HIS A 245 37.54 19.21 -14.99
N GLN A 246 36.83 18.09 -15.07
CA GLN A 246 35.36 17.99 -14.89
C GLN A 246 35.02 17.15 -13.66
N MET A 247 35.98 17.00 -12.74
CA MET A 247 35.81 16.16 -11.58
C MET A 247 35.05 16.90 -10.48
N ALA A 248 34.07 16.23 -9.88
CA ALA A 248 33.40 16.72 -8.69
C ALA A 248 33.40 15.64 -7.60
N LEU A 249 33.80 16.01 -6.39
CA LEU A 249 33.82 15.18 -5.18
C LEU A 249 32.75 15.61 -4.17
N SER A 250 32.14 16.77 -4.41
CA SER A 250 31.10 17.37 -3.59
C SER A 250 29.97 17.88 -4.48
N ILE A 251 28.78 18.07 -3.91
CA ILE A 251 27.60 18.52 -4.69
C ILE A 251 27.82 19.97 -5.15
N GLU A 252 28.54 20.76 -4.37
CA GLU A 252 28.89 22.15 -4.66
C GLU A 252 29.78 22.26 -5.91
N GLU A 253 30.63 21.27 -6.16
CA GLU A 253 31.50 21.19 -7.34
C GLU A 253 30.76 20.81 -8.62
N CYS A 254 29.55 20.26 -8.52
CA CYS A 254 28.79 19.79 -9.68
C CYS A 254 28.18 20.91 -10.55
N GLY A 255 28.13 22.16 -10.05
CA GLY A 255 27.49 23.28 -10.74
C GLY A 255 25.97 23.13 -10.89
N ALA A 256 25.31 24.20 -11.36
CA ALA A 256 23.84 24.28 -11.47
C ALA A 256 23.22 23.40 -12.57
N SER A 257 24.03 22.81 -13.46
CA SER A 257 23.60 22.01 -14.63
C SER A 257 23.86 20.51 -14.46
N SER A 258 23.93 20.02 -13.22
CA SER A 258 24.39 18.67 -12.88
C SER A 258 23.40 17.55 -13.13
N GLU A 259 22.11 17.88 -13.29
CA GLU A 259 21.02 16.94 -13.55
C GLU A 259 20.53 17.11 -14.99
N SER A 260 20.40 16.00 -15.73
CA SER A 260 19.88 16.08 -17.08
C SER A 260 18.39 16.43 -17.06
N ALA A 261 17.91 17.22 -18.03
CA ALA A 261 16.48 17.52 -18.14
C ALA A 261 15.63 16.24 -18.26
N ARG A 262 16.18 15.17 -18.83
CA ARG A 262 15.53 13.86 -18.92
C ARG A 262 15.30 13.22 -17.54
N GLU A 263 16.27 13.27 -16.64
CA GLU A 263 16.16 12.74 -15.28
C GLU A 263 15.22 13.58 -14.42
N ALA A 264 15.35 14.91 -14.50
CA ALA A 264 14.50 15.83 -13.77
C ALA A 264 13.02 15.63 -14.13
N CYS A 265 12.71 15.55 -15.43
CA CYS A 265 11.34 15.32 -15.90
C CYS A 265 10.85 13.88 -15.65
N GLY A 266 11.74 12.89 -15.75
CA GLY A 266 11.41 11.47 -15.63
C GLY A 266 10.90 11.03 -14.25
N ARG A 267 11.07 11.85 -13.20
CA ARG A 267 10.51 11.60 -11.86
C ARG A 267 9.03 11.95 -11.73
N PHE A 268 8.48 12.69 -12.69
CA PHE A 268 7.11 13.19 -12.63
C PHE A 268 6.17 12.32 -13.46
N HIS A 269 5.46 11.44 -12.76
CA HIS A 269 4.52 10.49 -13.37
C HIS A 269 3.07 11.02 -13.41
N SER A 270 2.86 12.34 -13.43
CA SER A 270 1.55 12.96 -13.64
C SER A 270 1.68 14.31 -14.33
N CYS A 271 0.67 14.69 -15.13
CA CYS A 271 0.64 15.97 -15.85
C CYS A 271 0.89 17.15 -14.90
N HIS A 272 0.16 17.23 -13.79
CA HIS A 272 0.30 18.30 -12.81
C HIS A 272 1.70 18.37 -12.18
N ALA A 273 2.32 17.23 -11.88
CA ALA A 273 3.67 17.21 -11.35
C ALA A 273 4.70 17.66 -12.41
N CYS A 274 4.52 17.22 -13.65
CA CYS A 274 5.37 17.59 -14.78
C CYS A 274 5.34 19.11 -15.05
N HIS A 275 4.16 19.72 -15.03
CA HIS A 275 3.99 21.15 -15.30
C HIS A 275 4.46 22.08 -14.18
N LYS A 276 4.65 21.57 -12.96
CA LYS A 276 5.17 22.35 -11.82
C LYS A 276 6.68 22.58 -11.90
N HIS A 277 7.40 21.85 -12.74
CA HIS A 277 8.85 22.00 -12.88
C HIS A 277 9.22 23.11 -13.87
N THR A 278 9.31 24.34 -13.37
CA THR A 278 9.80 25.52 -14.10
C THR A 278 11.30 25.72 -13.85
N ALA A 279 12.05 26.24 -14.82
CA ALA A 279 13.41 26.69 -14.56
C ALA A 279 13.38 27.77 -13.48
N ALA A 280 14.22 27.64 -12.45
CA ALA A 280 14.41 28.70 -11.47
C ALA A 280 15.12 29.88 -12.16
N THR A 281 14.36 30.90 -12.56
CA THR A 281 14.90 32.19 -12.95
C THR A 281 15.23 32.97 -11.68
N HIS A 282 16.45 33.49 -11.58
CA HIS A 282 16.92 34.35 -10.47
C HIS A 282 16.23 35.74 -10.45
N SER A 283 15.04 35.89 -11.01
CA SER A 283 14.26 37.13 -10.96
C SER A 283 12.87 36.83 -10.44
N THR A 284 12.57 37.37 -9.26
CA THR A 284 11.21 37.50 -8.74
C THR A 284 10.34 38.17 -9.81
N ASP A 285 9.24 37.52 -10.16
CA ASP A 285 8.14 37.97 -11.03
C ASP A 285 8.10 37.52 -12.51
N GLU A 286 9.02 36.68 -13.00
CA GLU A 286 8.82 36.02 -14.31
C GLU A 286 8.83 34.49 -14.20
N VAL A 287 7.73 33.87 -14.68
CA VAL A 287 7.61 32.42 -14.83
C VAL A 287 8.68 31.96 -15.83
N GLY A 288 9.77 31.39 -15.34
CA GLY A 288 10.83 30.85 -16.17
C GLY A 288 10.32 29.83 -17.19
N PRO A 289 11.04 29.61 -18.31
CA PRO A 289 10.64 28.66 -19.33
C PRO A 289 10.42 27.27 -18.71
N ARG A 290 9.37 26.57 -19.18
CA ARG A 290 9.06 25.20 -18.72
C ARG A 290 10.19 24.26 -19.14
N LEU A 291 10.79 23.58 -18.17
CA LEU A 291 11.83 22.58 -18.41
C LEU A 291 11.26 21.24 -18.90
N CYS A 292 10.02 20.97 -18.53
CA CYS A 292 9.30 19.75 -18.87
C CYS A 292 7.97 20.06 -19.53
N TYR A 293 7.52 19.16 -20.41
CA TYR A 293 6.17 19.17 -20.97
C TYR A 293 5.54 17.78 -20.83
N TRP A 294 4.21 17.74 -20.74
CA TRP A 294 3.46 16.50 -20.72
C TRP A 294 3.13 16.06 -22.15
N ASP A 295 3.61 14.88 -22.53
CA ASP A 295 3.28 14.24 -23.80
C ASP A 295 2.00 13.40 -23.62
N TYR A 296 0.89 13.87 -24.20
CA TYR A 296 -0.41 13.20 -24.13
C TYR A 296 -0.50 11.95 -25.02
N GLU A 297 0.34 11.81 -26.03
CA GLU A 297 0.36 10.61 -26.88
C GLU A 297 1.02 9.44 -26.15
N THR A 298 2.14 9.71 -25.47
CA THR A 298 2.87 8.66 -24.72
C THR A 298 2.56 8.61 -23.23
N ILE A 299 1.76 9.56 -22.74
CA ILE A 299 1.37 9.72 -21.32
C ILE A 299 2.62 9.77 -20.44
N LYS A 300 3.54 10.68 -20.75
CA LYS A 300 4.84 10.81 -20.06
C LYS A 300 5.30 12.25 -19.93
N CYS A 301 6.02 12.54 -18.86
CA CYS A 301 6.74 13.81 -18.73
C CYS A 301 8.05 13.77 -19.52
N ARG A 302 8.29 14.75 -20.40
CA ARG A 302 9.47 14.84 -21.27
C ARG A 302 10.17 16.19 -21.14
N PRO A 303 11.50 16.24 -21.35
CA PRO A 303 12.23 17.51 -21.38
C PRO A 303 11.81 18.36 -22.59
N ALA A 304 11.60 19.66 -22.38
CA ALA A 304 11.32 20.62 -23.45
C ALA A 304 12.62 21.01 -24.19
N ASN A 305 12.62 21.06 -25.52
CA ASN A 305 13.82 21.44 -26.28
C ASN A 305 13.77 22.93 -26.69
N ILE A 306 14.84 23.67 -26.40
CA ILE A 306 14.87 25.15 -26.40
C ILE A 306 14.63 25.76 -27.79
N THR A 307 14.83 25.01 -28.89
CA THR A 307 14.89 25.57 -30.25
C THR A 307 13.65 25.37 -31.13
N GLU A 308 12.69 24.50 -30.80
CA GLU A 308 11.51 24.25 -31.67
C GLU A 308 10.15 24.36 -30.96
N ASP A 309 10.09 24.45 -29.63
CA ASP A 309 8.85 24.18 -28.88
C ASP A 309 8.06 25.40 -28.36
N VAL A 310 8.45 26.65 -28.65
CA VAL A 310 7.65 27.82 -28.21
C VAL A 310 6.24 27.82 -28.85
N ARG A 311 6.08 27.19 -30.02
CA ARG A 311 4.76 27.01 -30.68
C ARG A 311 4.02 25.73 -30.26
N SER A 312 4.70 24.67 -29.83
CA SER A 312 4.07 23.42 -29.36
C SER A 312 3.63 23.49 -27.88
N VAL A 313 4.34 24.28 -27.07
CA VAL A 313 3.95 24.61 -25.68
C VAL A 313 2.64 25.41 -25.65
N SER A 314 2.41 26.25 -26.68
CA SER A 314 1.18 27.02 -26.88
C SER A 314 -0.03 26.17 -27.31
N SER A 315 0.20 24.94 -27.81
CA SER A 315 -0.85 23.98 -28.20
C SER A 315 -1.05 22.85 -27.19
N SER A 316 -0.28 22.81 -26.10
CA SER A 316 -0.44 21.82 -25.04
C SER A 316 -1.72 22.13 -24.25
N GLY A 317 -2.75 21.31 -24.45
CA GLY A 317 -4.01 21.40 -23.70
C GLY A 317 -3.74 21.43 -22.19
N ALA A 318 -4.58 22.17 -21.45
CA ALA A 318 -4.55 22.14 -19.99
C ALA A 318 -4.64 20.69 -19.49
N CYS A 319 -3.89 20.34 -18.44
CA CYS A 319 -4.03 19.04 -17.79
C CYS A 319 -5.51 18.77 -17.50
N SER A 320 -5.97 17.54 -17.77
CA SER A 320 -7.28 17.12 -17.28
C SER A 320 -7.31 17.23 -15.76
N ALA A 321 -8.51 17.37 -15.19
CA ALA A 321 -8.64 17.58 -13.76
C ALA A 321 -7.99 16.42 -12.98
N PRO A 322 -7.34 16.67 -11.82
CA PRO A 322 -6.72 15.61 -11.02
C PRO A 322 -7.72 14.50 -10.71
N CYS A 323 -7.30 13.23 -10.74
CA CYS A 323 -8.20 12.08 -10.55
C CYS A 323 -9.08 12.23 -9.30
N ALA A 324 -8.50 12.69 -8.19
CA ALA A 324 -9.20 12.91 -6.92
C ALA A 324 -10.41 13.86 -6.98
N THR A 325 -10.53 14.68 -8.03
CA THR A 325 -11.66 15.60 -8.23
C THR A 325 -12.89 14.93 -8.86
N TYR A 326 -12.72 13.79 -9.54
CA TYR A 326 -13.84 13.06 -10.13
C TYR A 326 -14.63 12.31 -9.05
N GLN A 327 -15.92 12.63 -8.94
CA GLN A 327 -16.84 12.02 -7.98
C GLN A 327 -17.73 10.92 -8.57
N ALA A 328 -17.63 10.67 -9.88
CA ALA A 328 -18.43 9.68 -10.58
C ALA A 328 -17.51 8.69 -11.30
N CYS A 329 -17.89 7.41 -11.26
CA CYS A 329 -17.13 6.34 -11.91
C CYS A 329 -16.93 6.60 -13.40
N SER A 330 -17.99 6.98 -14.12
CA SER A 330 -17.94 7.22 -15.57
C SER A 330 -16.93 8.30 -15.97
N ASN A 331 -16.82 9.35 -15.16
CA ASN A 331 -15.89 10.45 -15.45
C ASN A 331 -14.46 10.06 -15.05
N CYS A 332 -14.31 9.32 -13.96
CA CYS A 332 -13.02 8.80 -13.52
C CYS A 332 -12.43 7.82 -14.53
N THR A 333 -13.23 6.87 -15.04
CA THR A 333 -12.77 5.82 -15.96
C THR A 333 -12.72 6.26 -17.43
N ALA A 334 -13.24 7.46 -17.74
CA ALA A 334 -13.01 8.11 -19.02
C ALA A 334 -11.60 8.70 -19.14
N GLU A 335 -10.93 8.91 -17.99
CA GLU A 335 -9.55 9.38 -17.89
C GLU A 335 -8.62 8.23 -17.48
N GLU A 336 -7.31 8.49 -17.45
CA GLU A 336 -6.28 7.52 -17.03
C GLU A 336 -6.22 7.28 -15.51
N CYS A 337 -7.38 7.22 -14.86
CA CYS A 337 -7.54 7.06 -13.42
C CYS A 337 -8.08 5.66 -13.04
N ILE A 338 -8.15 5.40 -11.73
CA ILE A 338 -8.80 4.23 -11.15
C ILE A 338 -9.96 4.69 -10.28
N TRP A 339 -11.16 4.19 -10.59
CA TRP A 339 -12.33 4.38 -9.74
C TRP A 339 -12.41 3.29 -8.69
N CYS A 340 -12.53 3.68 -7.43
CA CYS A 340 -12.85 2.78 -6.34
C CYS A 340 -14.32 2.89 -5.94
N ALA A 341 -15.12 1.88 -6.30
CA ALA A 341 -16.56 1.91 -6.05
C ALA A 341 -16.91 1.88 -4.56
N SER A 342 -16.24 1.02 -3.78
CA SER A 342 -16.49 0.87 -2.34
C SER A 342 -16.16 2.13 -1.53
N ALA A 343 -15.22 2.94 -2.02
CA ALA A 343 -14.82 4.19 -1.36
C ALA A 343 -15.46 5.43 -2.01
N ALA A 344 -16.18 5.26 -3.12
CA ALA A 344 -16.67 6.34 -3.98
C ALA A 344 -15.59 7.39 -4.30
N ARG A 345 -14.38 6.92 -4.63
CA ARG A 345 -13.19 7.77 -4.81
C ARG A 345 -12.44 7.39 -6.07
N CYS A 346 -12.06 8.41 -6.83
CA CYS A 346 -11.16 8.29 -7.97
C CYS A 346 -9.72 8.59 -7.55
N VAL A 347 -8.74 7.82 -8.02
CA VAL A 347 -7.31 7.99 -7.70
C VAL A 347 -6.44 7.74 -8.92
N ASP A 348 -5.23 8.31 -8.95
CA ASP A 348 -4.25 8.00 -9.99
C ASP A 348 -3.83 6.53 -9.93
N LYS A 349 -3.56 5.92 -11.10
CA LYS A 349 -3.16 4.51 -11.22
C LYS A 349 -1.93 4.19 -10.36
N ASN A 350 -0.90 5.02 -10.47
CA ASN A 350 0.33 4.91 -9.70
C ASN A 350 0.20 5.29 -8.21
N ALA A 351 -0.94 5.80 -7.77
CA ALA A 351 -1.22 6.17 -6.37
C ALA A 351 -2.19 5.20 -5.68
N TYR A 352 -2.66 4.16 -6.37
CA TYR A 352 -3.66 3.21 -5.84
C TYR A 352 -3.26 2.57 -4.50
N GLY A 353 -2.11 1.88 -4.44
CA GLY A 353 -1.61 1.24 -3.22
C GLY A 353 -1.33 2.23 -2.09
N ALA A 354 -0.89 3.45 -2.44
CA ALA A 354 -0.73 4.52 -1.47
C ALA A 354 -2.05 5.09 -0.95
N SER A 355 -3.12 5.08 -1.76
CA SER A 355 -4.43 5.63 -1.43
C SER A 355 -5.31 4.67 -0.64
N PHE A 356 -5.08 3.36 -0.83
CA PHE A 356 -5.81 2.28 -0.17
C PHE A 356 -4.87 1.28 0.54
N PRO A 357 -3.97 1.77 1.43
CA PRO A 357 -2.85 1.01 1.99
C PRO A 357 -3.22 -0.26 2.77
N LEU A 358 -4.48 -0.35 3.23
CA LEU A 358 -5.00 -1.47 4.03
C LEU A 358 -6.17 -2.18 3.31
N GLY A 359 -6.22 -2.14 1.98
CA GLY A 359 -7.31 -2.75 1.21
C GLY A 359 -8.64 -1.98 1.31
N GLY A 360 -8.55 -0.64 1.42
CA GLY A 360 -9.73 0.23 1.46
C GLY A 360 -10.55 0.25 0.17
N CYS A 361 -9.98 -0.24 -0.93
CA CYS A 361 -10.68 -0.43 -2.19
C CYS A 361 -10.92 -1.89 -2.51
N ARG A 362 -12.18 -2.26 -2.70
CA ARG A 362 -12.62 -3.67 -2.85
C ARG A 362 -13.04 -4.04 -4.26
N ALA A 363 -13.43 -3.04 -5.03
CA ALA A 363 -13.74 -3.17 -6.44
C ALA A 363 -13.24 -1.90 -7.12
N TRP A 364 -12.32 -2.09 -8.06
CA TRP A 364 -11.73 -1.02 -8.83
C TRP A 364 -12.08 -1.18 -10.31
N SER A 365 -12.16 -0.06 -11.00
CA SER A 365 -12.41 -0.01 -12.45
C SER A 365 -11.38 0.93 -13.07
N SER A 366 -10.68 0.46 -14.11
CA SER A 366 -9.65 1.23 -14.83
C SER A 366 -10.00 1.49 -16.29
N SER A 367 -11.06 0.86 -16.80
CA SER A 367 -11.51 1.01 -18.18
C SER A 367 -12.97 0.55 -18.30
N GLY A 368 -13.69 1.18 -19.24
CA GLY A 368 -15.08 0.87 -19.53
C GLY A 368 -16.02 1.93 -18.97
N GLY A 369 -16.96 2.36 -19.81
CA GLY A 369 -18.04 3.27 -19.43
C GLY A 369 -18.98 2.68 -18.37
N ALA A 370 -20.18 3.26 -18.26
CA ALA A 370 -21.12 3.02 -17.16
C ALA A 370 -21.42 1.53 -16.78
N SER A 371 -21.17 0.56 -17.68
CA SER A 371 -21.40 -0.86 -17.44
C SER A 371 -20.37 -1.54 -16.52
N THR A 372 -19.09 -1.14 -16.53
CA THR A 372 -18.09 -1.68 -15.58
C THR A 372 -18.24 -1.08 -14.19
N CYS A 373 -18.70 0.18 -14.13
CA CYS A 373 -19.09 0.87 -12.90
C CYS A 373 -20.25 0.19 -12.15
N ALA A 374 -21.03 -0.66 -12.81
CA ALA A 374 -22.17 -1.38 -12.24
C ALA A 374 -21.81 -2.73 -11.60
N MET A 375 -20.54 -3.18 -11.67
CA MET A 375 -20.12 -4.46 -11.07
C MET A 375 -20.13 -4.44 -9.55
N TRP A 376 -19.99 -3.26 -8.92
CA TRP A 376 -20.11 -3.13 -7.47
C TRP A 376 -21.57 -2.92 -7.08
N ARG A 377 -22.10 -3.82 -6.23
CA ARG A 377 -23.45 -3.73 -5.70
C ARG A 377 -23.40 -3.03 -4.34
N PRO A 378 -24.09 -1.90 -4.13
CA PRO A 378 -24.16 -1.27 -2.82
C PRO A 378 -24.84 -2.20 -1.81
N CYS A 379 -24.58 -2.05 -0.51
CA CYS A 379 -25.22 -2.87 0.54
C CYS A 379 -26.74 -3.01 0.33
N ALA A 380 -27.42 -1.91 -0.02
CA ALA A 380 -28.86 -1.88 -0.26
C ALA A 380 -29.37 -2.83 -1.38
N ALA A 381 -28.49 -3.29 -2.29
CA ALA A 381 -28.85 -4.23 -3.34
C ALA A 381 -28.98 -5.69 -2.85
N HIS A 382 -28.59 -5.98 -1.61
CA HIS A 382 -28.64 -7.32 -1.03
C HIS A 382 -29.94 -7.53 -0.27
N ALA A 383 -30.77 -8.46 -0.77
CA ALA A 383 -32.10 -8.75 -0.24
C ALA A 383 -32.12 -9.81 0.87
N SER A 384 -30.97 -10.34 1.31
CA SER A 384 -30.94 -11.30 2.41
C SER A 384 -29.79 -11.02 3.35
N CYS A 385 -29.95 -11.33 4.64
CA CYS A 385 -28.87 -11.14 5.61
C CYS A 385 -27.59 -11.90 5.23
N ALA A 386 -27.72 -13.11 4.67
CA ALA A 386 -26.57 -13.90 4.24
C ALA A 386 -25.79 -13.21 3.11
N SER A 387 -26.51 -12.75 2.07
CA SER A 387 -25.88 -12.03 0.95
C SER A 387 -25.35 -10.64 1.36
N CYS A 388 -26.00 -9.99 2.32
CA CYS A 388 -25.55 -8.72 2.87
C CYS A 388 -24.21 -8.87 3.60
N ARG A 389 -24.11 -9.87 4.48
CA ARG A 389 -22.91 -10.11 5.29
C ARG A 389 -21.75 -10.73 4.52
N SER A 390 -21.99 -11.31 3.35
CA SER A 390 -20.90 -11.71 2.45
C SER A 390 -20.20 -10.50 1.85
N GLU A 391 -20.86 -9.34 1.80
CA GLU A 391 -20.24 -8.09 1.38
C GLU A 391 -19.52 -7.43 2.58
N PRO A 392 -18.20 -7.18 2.50
CA PRO A 392 -17.48 -6.52 3.58
C PRO A 392 -18.06 -5.13 3.90
N ALA A 393 -17.98 -4.70 5.15
CA ALA A 393 -18.58 -3.43 5.64
C ALA A 393 -20.08 -3.21 5.33
N CYS A 394 -20.81 -4.28 5.03
CA CYS A 394 -22.26 -4.28 5.08
C CYS A 394 -22.73 -5.11 6.29
N GLY A 395 -23.85 -4.70 6.87
CA GLY A 395 -24.52 -5.46 7.92
C GLY A 395 -26.03 -5.38 7.76
N TRP A 396 -26.71 -6.35 8.34
CA TRP A 396 -28.16 -6.47 8.25
C TRP A 396 -28.83 -5.73 9.41
N CYS A 397 -29.75 -4.84 9.10
CA CYS A 397 -30.61 -4.20 10.08
C CYS A 397 -31.96 -4.90 10.12
N ASP A 398 -32.26 -5.63 11.19
CA ASP A 398 -33.55 -6.30 11.37
C ASP A 398 -34.68 -5.28 11.58
N ASP A 399 -35.83 -5.50 10.93
CA ASP A 399 -37.00 -4.61 11.04
C ASP A 399 -37.69 -4.69 12.42
N GLY A 400 -37.36 -5.68 13.23
CA GLY A 400 -37.95 -5.96 14.54
C GLY A 400 -39.25 -6.76 14.48
N GLY A 401 -39.71 -7.12 13.28
CA GLY A 401 -40.99 -7.80 13.05
C GLY A 401 -40.99 -9.30 13.34
N ARG A 402 -39.88 -9.86 13.86
CA ARG A 402 -39.68 -11.31 14.11
C ARG A 402 -39.93 -12.21 12.90
N GLY A 403 -39.90 -11.65 11.69
CA GLY A 403 -40.02 -12.37 10.42
C GLY A 403 -38.69 -12.48 9.65
N GLY A 404 -37.62 -11.90 10.18
CA GLY A 404 -36.29 -11.91 9.57
C GLY A 404 -36.12 -10.95 8.38
N ARG A 405 -37.03 -10.00 8.21
CA ARG A 405 -36.88 -8.90 7.25
C ARG A 405 -35.93 -7.83 7.78
N GLY A 406 -35.43 -7.02 6.88
CA GLY A 406 -34.50 -5.97 7.23
C GLY A 406 -33.97 -5.21 6.03
N ALA A 407 -33.00 -4.33 6.32
CA ALA A 407 -32.28 -3.58 5.31
C ALA A 407 -30.78 -3.88 5.42
N CYS A 408 -30.13 -4.11 4.30
CA CYS A 408 -28.68 -4.20 4.27
C CYS A 408 -28.07 -2.79 4.19
N LEU A 409 -27.33 -2.40 5.22
CA LEU A 409 -26.78 -1.05 5.36
C LEU A 409 -25.25 -1.09 5.46
N PRO A 410 -24.54 -0.02 5.07
CA PRO A 410 -23.12 0.14 5.37
C PRO A 410 -22.88 0.23 6.88
N GLY A 411 -21.83 -0.43 7.37
CA GLY A 411 -21.50 -0.43 8.79
C GLY A 411 -20.36 -1.35 9.17
N GLY A 412 -19.96 -1.26 10.44
CA GLY A 412 -18.93 -2.10 11.04
C GLY A 412 -19.49 -3.09 12.05
N ALA A 413 -18.59 -3.82 12.72
CA ALA A 413 -18.97 -4.78 13.76
C ALA A 413 -19.63 -4.13 14.99
N ALA A 414 -19.27 -2.89 15.29
CA ALA A 414 -19.84 -2.15 16.41
C ALA A 414 -21.23 -1.59 16.09
N GLU A 415 -21.36 -0.90 14.96
CA GLU A 415 -22.59 -0.17 14.61
C GLU A 415 -22.69 0.08 13.09
N PRO A 416 -23.91 0.39 12.59
CA PRO A 416 -24.10 0.88 11.23
C PRO A 416 -23.55 2.31 11.10
N HIS A 417 -23.10 2.71 9.90
CA HIS A 417 -22.63 4.08 9.64
C HIS A 417 -23.72 5.13 9.87
N ALA A 418 -25.00 4.72 9.75
CA ALA A 418 -26.16 5.55 10.08
C ALA A 418 -26.87 4.97 11.33
N PRO A 419 -26.35 5.19 12.55
CA PRO A 419 -26.85 4.58 13.77
C PRO A 419 -28.29 4.98 14.11
N HIS A 420 -28.74 6.16 13.65
CA HIS A 420 -30.13 6.59 13.80
C HIS A 420 -31.12 5.77 12.96
N VAL A 421 -30.66 5.16 11.86
CA VAL A 421 -31.49 4.35 10.97
C VAL A 421 -31.67 2.94 11.55
N CYS A 422 -30.63 2.42 12.22
CA CYS A 422 -30.63 1.06 12.75
C CYS A 422 -30.05 0.99 14.17
N PRO A 423 -30.88 0.73 15.19
CA PRO A 423 -30.42 0.55 16.56
C PRO A 423 -29.45 -0.62 16.70
N ALA A 424 -28.45 -0.49 17.58
CA ALA A 424 -27.40 -1.50 17.79
C ALA A 424 -27.95 -2.91 18.12
N HIS A 425 -29.06 -3.03 18.84
CA HIS A 425 -29.66 -4.33 19.19
C HIS A 425 -30.32 -5.06 18.00
N ARG A 426 -30.56 -4.36 16.89
CA ARG A 426 -31.09 -4.92 15.62
C ARG A 426 -30.02 -5.01 14.55
N TRP A 427 -28.78 -4.70 14.90
CA TRP A 427 -27.65 -4.68 13.98
C TRP A 427 -26.94 -6.03 13.94
N HIS A 428 -26.85 -6.60 12.74
CA HIS A 428 -26.36 -7.95 12.51
C HIS A 428 -25.21 -7.92 11.50
N PHE A 429 -24.00 -7.66 12.00
CA PHE A 429 -22.78 -7.62 11.19
C PHE A 429 -22.09 -8.99 11.09
N THR A 430 -21.79 -9.61 12.23
CA THR A 430 -21.03 -10.86 12.27
C THR A 430 -21.89 -12.11 12.19
N ARG A 431 -23.19 -12.03 12.49
CA ARG A 431 -24.16 -13.14 12.48
C ARG A 431 -25.54 -12.61 12.11
N CYS A 432 -26.31 -13.41 11.38
CA CYS A 432 -27.70 -13.07 11.05
C CYS A 432 -28.61 -13.20 12.27
N PRO A 433 -29.78 -12.52 12.27
CA PRO A 433 -30.80 -12.77 13.26
C PRO A 433 -31.19 -14.25 13.23
N LEU A 434 -31.56 -14.80 14.38
CA LEU A 434 -31.99 -16.20 14.48
C LEU A 434 -33.22 -16.46 13.60
N CYS A 435 -34.11 -15.47 13.51
CA CYS A 435 -35.26 -15.55 12.62
C CYS A 435 -34.95 -15.05 11.22
N GLN A 436 -35.23 -15.87 10.22
CA GLN A 436 -34.92 -15.60 8.80
C GLN A 436 -36.08 -16.07 7.90
N CYS A 437 -37.32 -15.71 8.22
CA CYS A 437 -38.52 -16.17 7.49
C CYS A 437 -38.89 -15.31 6.29
N ASN A 438 -37.97 -14.44 5.85
CA ASN A 438 -38.16 -13.51 4.73
C ASN A 438 -39.46 -12.67 4.83
N GLY A 439 -40.02 -12.48 6.03
CA GLY A 439 -41.27 -11.74 6.24
C GLY A 439 -42.55 -12.48 5.84
N HIS A 440 -42.45 -13.74 5.41
CA HIS A 440 -43.60 -14.58 5.07
C HIS A 440 -44.10 -15.41 6.24
N SER A 441 -43.37 -15.42 7.36
CA SER A 441 -43.79 -16.02 8.62
C SER A 441 -43.07 -15.34 9.78
N VAL A 442 -43.42 -15.72 11.02
CA VAL A 442 -42.70 -15.34 12.24
C VAL A 442 -42.02 -16.56 12.84
N CYS A 443 -40.97 -16.35 13.63
CA CYS A 443 -40.37 -17.43 14.41
C CYS A 443 -41.04 -17.57 15.77
N ALA A 444 -41.16 -18.81 16.25
CA ALA A 444 -41.58 -19.11 17.62
C ALA A 444 -40.58 -18.50 18.63
N GLU A 445 -41.05 -18.11 19.82
CA GLU A 445 -40.21 -17.44 20.82
C GLU A 445 -38.97 -18.25 21.18
N GLY A 446 -37.79 -17.63 21.09
CA GLY A 446 -36.50 -18.27 21.34
C GLY A 446 -35.99 -19.22 20.24
N GLY A 447 -36.77 -19.45 19.17
CA GLY A 447 -36.41 -20.33 18.06
C GLY A 447 -36.07 -19.60 16.76
N GLY A 448 -35.23 -20.20 15.91
CA GLY A 448 -34.95 -19.72 14.54
C GLY A 448 -35.81 -20.39 13.47
N ARG A 449 -36.83 -21.16 13.86
CA ARG A 449 -37.69 -21.93 12.95
C ARG A 449 -38.94 -21.13 12.62
N CYS A 450 -39.21 -20.99 11.32
CA CYS A 450 -40.41 -20.34 10.82
C CYS A 450 -41.66 -21.16 11.11
N VAL A 451 -42.71 -20.49 11.58
CA VAL A 451 -44.04 -21.11 11.71
C VAL A 451 -44.53 -21.47 10.31
N GLN A 452 -44.97 -22.70 10.13
CA GLN A 452 -45.50 -23.19 8.85
C GLN A 452 -47.03 -23.28 8.93
N PRO A 453 -47.75 -23.06 7.80
CA PRO A 453 -47.24 -22.73 6.47
C PRO A 453 -46.81 -21.25 6.35
N CYS A 454 -45.87 -20.98 5.44
CA CYS A 454 -45.49 -19.63 5.06
C CYS A 454 -46.66 -18.89 4.36
N GLY A 455 -46.79 -17.59 4.62
CA GLY A 455 -47.71 -16.69 3.95
C GLY A 455 -47.21 -16.21 2.59
N GLY A 456 -48.10 -15.57 1.81
CA GLY A 456 -47.71 -14.95 0.53
C GLY A 456 -47.24 -15.93 -0.55
N ARG A 457 -47.64 -17.21 -0.45
CA ARG A 457 -47.30 -18.28 -1.41
C ARG A 457 -45.80 -18.58 -1.50
N ALA A 458 -45.03 -18.19 -0.49
CA ALA A 458 -43.69 -18.68 -0.27
C ALA A 458 -43.72 -20.08 0.38
N VAL A 459 -42.65 -20.85 0.22
CA VAL A 459 -42.42 -22.18 0.78
C VAL A 459 -40.94 -22.33 1.15
N GLY A 460 -40.62 -23.42 1.85
CA GLY A 460 -39.27 -23.70 2.35
C GLY A 460 -39.14 -23.47 3.86
N ALA A 461 -38.02 -23.89 4.43
CA ALA A 461 -37.78 -23.82 5.87
C ALA A 461 -37.69 -22.37 6.38
N ARG A 462 -37.34 -21.43 5.49
CA ARG A 462 -37.18 -20.00 5.71
C ARG A 462 -38.11 -19.16 4.84
N CYS A 463 -39.11 -19.77 4.23
CA CYS A 463 -40.01 -19.13 3.27
C CYS A 463 -39.25 -18.43 2.12
N GLU A 464 -38.20 -19.07 1.63
CA GLU A 464 -37.20 -18.50 0.71
C GLU A 464 -37.44 -18.81 -0.76
N THR A 465 -38.44 -19.63 -1.09
CA THR A 465 -38.78 -20.01 -2.47
C THR A 465 -40.27 -19.85 -2.73
N CYS A 466 -40.66 -19.58 -3.98
CA CYS A 466 -42.07 -19.52 -4.33
C CYS A 466 -42.67 -20.94 -4.43
N ALA A 467 -43.94 -21.08 -4.02
CA ALA A 467 -44.69 -22.32 -4.16
C ALA A 467 -44.74 -22.76 -5.64
N PRO A 468 -44.86 -24.08 -5.91
CA PRO A 468 -45.01 -24.57 -7.28
C PRO A 468 -46.11 -23.82 -8.07
N GLY A 469 -45.81 -23.46 -9.32
CA GLY A 469 -46.71 -22.69 -10.19
C GLY A 469 -46.73 -21.18 -9.93
N HIS A 470 -45.79 -20.67 -9.12
CA HIS A 470 -45.60 -19.25 -8.84
C HIS A 470 -44.16 -18.82 -9.12
N TRP A 471 -43.97 -17.57 -9.54
CA TRP A 471 -42.68 -17.00 -9.93
C TRP A 471 -42.42 -15.68 -9.20
N GLY A 472 -41.16 -15.30 -9.05
CA GLY A 472 -40.74 -14.11 -8.33
C GLY A 472 -39.59 -14.40 -7.36
N ASP A 473 -39.28 -13.42 -6.50
CA ASP A 473 -38.29 -13.55 -5.43
C ASP A 473 -38.98 -13.23 -4.09
N PRO A 474 -39.20 -14.21 -3.21
CA PRO A 474 -39.84 -14.00 -1.90
C PRO A 474 -38.88 -13.46 -0.83
N LEU A 475 -37.60 -13.25 -1.15
CA LEU A 475 -36.65 -12.76 -0.16
C LEU A 475 -37.08 -11.38 0.38
N ASN A 476 -36.91 -11.20 1.69
CA ASN A 476 -37.18 -9.94 2.40
C ASN A 476 -38.56 -9.29 2.14
N GLY A 477 -39.62 -10.11 2.06
CA GLY A 477 -40.99 -9.67 1.87
C GLY A 477 -41.37 -9.44 0.41
N GLY A 478 -40.58 -9.97 -0.53
CA GLY A 478 -40.90 -10.01 -1.93
C GLY A 478 -42.15 -10.84 -2.24
N ARG A 479 -42.54 -10.91 -3.52
CA ARG A 479 -43.84 -11.46 -3.93
C ARG A 479 -43.66 -12.67 -4.84
N CYS A 480 -44.54 -13.65 -4.64
CA CYS A 480 -44.72 -14.80 -5.52
C CYS A 480 -46.02 -14.63 -6.30
N GLU A 481 -45.91 -14.42 -7.60
CA GLU A 481 -47.03 -14.18 -8.51
C GLU A 481 -47.40 -15.45 -9.26
N ARG A 482 -48.70 -15.58 -9.62
CA ARG A 482 -49.19 -16.70 -10.43
C ARG A 482 -49.17 -16.26 -11.89
N GLU A 483 -48.70 -17.13 -12.75
CA GLU A 483 -48.84 -16.92 -14.20
C GLU A 483 -50.34 -16.93 -14.55
N TYR A 484 -50.88 -15.77 -14.88
CA TYR A 484 -52.19 -15.71 -15.53
C TYR A 484 -51.97 -16.14 -16.97
N LEU A 485 -52.32 -17.38 -17.29
CA LEU A 485 -52.62 -17.74 -18.67
C LEU A 485 -53.79 -16.86 -19.10
N VAL A 486 -53.49 -15.78 -19.82
CA VAL A 486 -54.50 -14.97 -20.50
C VAL A 486 -55.10 -15.84 -21.60
N GLY A 487 -56.17 -16.54 -21.26
CA GLY A 487 -57.04 -17.23 -22.21
C GLY A 487 -57.75 -16.20 -23.10
N GLY A 488 -57.17 -15.98 -24.28
CA GLY A 488 -57.79 -15.55 -25.54
C GLY A 488 -58.96 -14.55 -25.52
N ARG A 489 -58.69 -13.32 -26.00
CA ARG A 489 -59.43 -12.71 -27.12
C ARG A 489 -58.43 -11.99 -28.02
N GLY A 490 -58.49 -12.28 -29.32
CA GLY A 490 -57.42 -12.02 -30.28
C GLY A 490 -57.21 -10.57 -30.68
N ALA A 491 -55.96 -10.27 -31.05
CA ALA A 491 -55.60 -9.35 -32.12
C ALA A 491 -54.28 -9.86 -32.70
N GLY A 492 -54.25 -10.03 -34.03
CA GLY A 492 -53.20 -10.77 -34.74
C GLY A 492 -51.83 -10.10 -34.74
N GLY A 493 -50.81 -10.94 -34.89
CA GLY A 493 -49.43 -10.56 -35.14
C GLY A 493 -48.60 -11.81 -35.38
N GLY A 494 -48.57 -12.29 -36.62
CA GLY A 494 -47.77 -13.46 -37.01
C GLY A 494 -46.28 -13.22 -36.83
N GLY A 495 -45.60 -14.16 -36.17
CA GLY A 495 -44.15 -14.22 -36.07
C GLY A 495 -43.76 -15.60 -35.56
N ALA A 496 -43.32 -16.47 -36.46
CA ALA A 496 -43.03 -17.88 -36.20
C ALA A 496 -41.91 -18.08 -35.17
N LEU A 497 -42.18 -18.82 -34.09
CA LEU A 497 -41.17 -19.45 -33.24
C LEU A 497 -41.02 -20.91 -33.64
N ARG A 498 -39.83 -21.30 -34.11
CA ARG A 498 -39.44 -22.70 -34.34
C ARG A 498 -38.96 -23.32 -33.02
N ASP A 499 -39.37 -24.57 -32.82
CA ASP A 499 -39.06 -25.48 -31.72
C ASP A 499 -37.59 -25.52 -31.28
N LEU A 500 -37.37 -25.40 -29.97
CA LEU A 500 -36.19 -25.98 -29.29
C LEU A 500 -36.67 -26.77 -28.07
N ARG A 501 -36.78 -28.08 -28.23
CA ARG A 501 -36.91 -29.04 -27.13
C ARG A 501 -35.56 -29.23 -26.41
N PRO A 502 -35.54 -29.47 -25.09
CA PRO A 502 -34.32 -29.80 -24.36
C PRO A 502 -33.91 -31.26 -24.61
N ARG A 503 -32.62 -31.51 -24.90
CA ARG A 503 -32.02 -32.85 -24.91
C ARG A 503 -31.46 -33.20 -23.50
N PRO A 504 -31.48 -34.49 -23.10
CA PRO A 504 -31.08 -34.92 -21.76
C PRO A 504 -29.55 -34.99 -21.58
N LEU A 505 -29.15 -34.88 -20.30
CA LEU A 505 -27.80 -34.94 -19.75
C LEU A 505 -27.00 -36.18 -20.24
N GLY A 506 -25.82 -35.92 -20.83
CA GLY A 506 -24.83 -36.94 -21.17
C GLY A 506 -23.90 -37.28 -20.00
N ARG A 507 -23.59 -38.57 -19.84
CA ARG A 507 -22.61 -39.15 -18.91
C ARG A 507 -21.15 -38.73 -19.22
N PRO A 508 -20.23 -38.81 -18.24
CA PRO A 508 -18.85 -38.33 -18.39
C PRO A 508 -17.99 -39.29 -19.24
N ALA A 509 -17.13 -38.73 -20.08
CA ALA A 509 -16.18 -39.47 -20.91
C ALA A 509 -14.87 -39.76 -20.16
N GLU A 510 -14.42 -41.01 -20.25
CA GLU A 510 -13.15 -41.54 -19.78
C GLU A 510 -11.96 -40.86 -20.50
N ARG A 511 -10.91 -40.53 -19.74
CA ARG A 511 -9.62 -40.07 -20.29
C ARG A 511 -8.79 -41.28 -20.68
N GLY A 512 -8.62 -41.48 -22.00
CA GLY A 512 -7.61 -42.36 -22.57
C GLY A 512 -6.20 -41.78 -22.40
N ALA A 513 -5.30 -42.61 -21.91
CA ALA A 513 -3.87 -42.36 -21.79
C ALA A 513 -3.19 -42.34 -23.17
N LEU A 514 -2.17 -41.49 -23.33
CA LEU A 514 -1.11 -41.68 -24.31
C LEU A 514 0.23 -41.26 -23.69
N ARG A 515 1.09 -42.26 -23.50
CA ARG A 515 2.54 -42.12 -23.34
C ARG A 515 3.16 -41.94 -24.73
N ALA A 516 4.09 -41.00 -24.86
CA ALA A 516 5.44 -41.18 -25.39
C ALA A 516 6.22 -39.91 -25.06
#